data_AF-A0A3R6XID2-F1
#
_entry.id   AF-A0A3R6XID2-F1
#
_cell.length_a   1.000
_cell.length_b   1.000
_cell.length_c   1.000
_cell.angle_alpha   90.00
_cell.angle_beta   90.00
_cell.angle_gamma   90.00
#
_symmetry.space_group_name_H-M   'P 1'
#
loop_
_entity.id
_entity.type
_entity.pdbx_description
1 polymer ?
#
loop_
_entity_poly.entity_id
_entity_poly.type
_entity_poly.pdbx_seq_one_letter_code
_entity_poly.pdbx_strand_id
1 'polypeptide(L)'
;MEGCITPYGKRKLSDSTRRAIYDTLLEINAAGKLTHGSYKKVAGMFKCHWKTVSRVWHRGHDSLRQGSAVADKHSAADIERAVRAVPLLARQTMRTMAAQSGYSKTTLVHHMDEEKTLKPKASHSKPYLTDANKRCRMEHAIQDEVVFVTSILAMERDGQLVILDKAAAMPPPHRLTDCYAPKAWHSSSSIE
;
A
#
# COMPACT_ATOMS: atom_id res chain seq x y z
N MET A 1 29.62 -12.79 6.91
CA MET A 1 29.63 -11.34 7.25
C MET A 1 29.63 -10.57 5.94
N GLU A 2 28.48 -10.42 5.31
CA GLU A 2 28.39 -9.78 3.98
C GLU A 2 27.81 -8.38 4.14
N GLY A 3 28.64 -7.37 3.82
CA GLY A 3 28.19 -5.98 3.75
C GLY A 3 27.63 -5.68 2.36
N CYS A 4 26.51 -4.99 2.29
CA CYS A 4 25.94 -4.56 1.01
C CYS A 4 26.87 -3.52 0.36
N ILE A 5 27.26 -3.77 -0.89
CA ILE A 5 28.10 -2.89 -1.70
C ILE A 5 27.17 -1.88 -2.36
N THR A 6 27.29 -0.60 -1.97
CA THR A 6 26.62 0.49 -2.69
C THR A 6 27.40 0.85 -3.96
N PRO A 7 26.76 1.31 -5.04
CA PRO A 7 27.42 1.65 -6.32
C PRO A 7 28.52 2.73 -6.20
N TYR A 8 28.58 3.46 -5.08
CA TYR A 8 29.65 4.39 -4.74
C TYR A 8 30.55 3.83 -3.63
N GLY A 9 31.34 2.80 -3.95
CA GLY A 9 32.66 2.45 -3.36
C GLY A 9 32.85 2.28 -1.84
N LYS A 10 31.85 2.50 -0.98
CA LYS A 10 31.98 2.42 0.49
C LYS A 10 31.12 1.29 1.02
N ARG A 11 31.75 0.23 1.53
CA ARG A 11 31.08 -0.88 2.22
C ARG A 11 30.27 -0.32 3.40
N LYS A 12 28.95 -0.42 3.34
CA LYS A 12 28.07 -0.07 4.47
C LYS A 12 28.08 -1.24 5.45
N LEU A 13 28.17 -0.94 6.74
CA LEU A 13 27.99 -1.97 7.77
C LEU A 13 26.54 -2.45 7.70
N SER A 14 26.34 -3.77 7.68
CA SER A 14 25.01 -4.36 7.82
C SER A 14 24.41 -3.99 9.18
N ASP A 15 23.09 -4.00 9.29
CA ASP A 15 22.42 -3.63 10.54
C ASP A 15 22.69 -4.62 11.67
N SER A 16 22.87 -5.91 11.34
CA SER A 16 23.27 -6.93 12.30
C SER A 16 24.66 -6.65 12.87
N THR A 17 25.63 -6.25 12.03
CA THR A 17 26.96 -5.86 12.48
C THR A 17 26.91 -4.58 13.31
N ARG A 18 26.07 -3.60 12.96
CA ARG A 18 25.90 -2.39 13.78
C ARG A 18 25.33 -2.71 15.16
N ARG A 19 24.35 -3.61 15.25
CA ARG A 19 23.80 -4.09 16.54
C ARG A 19 24.87 -4.78 17.38
N ALA A 20 25.60 -5.73 16.81
CA ALA A 20 26.69 -6.40 17.53
C ALA A 20 27.79 -5.43 18.03
N ILE A 21 28.12 -4.39 17.25
CA ILE A 21 29.04 -3.32 17.71
C ILE A 21 28.46 -2.59 18.92
N TYR A 22 27.16 -2.29 18.90
CA TYR A 22 26.51 -1.60 20.00
C TYR A 22 26.45 -2.46 21.27
N ASP A 23 26.11 -3.74 21.13
CA ASP A 23 26.03 -4.71 22.24
C ASP A 23 27.40 -4.91 22.91
N THR A 24 28.47 -5.08 22.13
CA THR A 24 29.84 -5.18 22.67
C THR A 24 30.30 -3.90 23.38
N LEU A 25 29.84 -2.72 22.94
CA LEU A 25 30.13 -1.48 23.65
C LEU A 25 29.34 -1.38 24.95
N LEU A 26 28.10 -1.89 25.00
CA LEU A 26 27.31 -1.99 26.23
C LEU A 26 27.97 -2.91 27.25
N GLU A 27 28.54 -4.05 26.83
CA GLU A 27 29.29 -4.96 27.70
C GLU A 27 30.55 -4.30 28.31
N ILE A 28 31.23 -3.44 27.54
CA ILE A 28 32.43 -2.71 27.99
C ILE A 28 32.06 -1.51 28.88
N ASN A 29 30.82 -1.02 28.78
CA ASN A 29 30.35 0.16 29.49
C ASN A 29 30.08 -0.15 30.97
N ALA A 30 31.10 -0.01 31.81
CA ALA A 30 30.94 -0.07 33.26
C ALA A 30 30.46 1.30 33.80
N ALA A 31 29.38 1.30 34.60
CA ALA A 31 28.86 2.47 35.32
C ALA A 31 28.51 3.70 34.43
N GLY A 32 28.12 3.47 33.18
CA GLY A 32 27.65 4.53 32.28
C GLY A 32 28.75 5.31 31.55
N LYS A 33 30.02 4.91 31.69
CA LYS A 33 31.13 5.50 30.93
C LYS A 33 31.97 4.43 30.22
N LEU A 34 32.20 4.65 28.92
CA LEU A 34 33.15 3.87 28.15
C LEU A 34 34.59 4.16 28.58
N THR A 35 35.36 3.10 28.78
CA THR A 35 36.80 3.19 29.08
C THR A 35 37.56 3.79 27.89
N HIS A 36 38.67 4.48 28.16
CA HIS A 36 39.51 5.06 27.11
C HIS A 36 40.03 3.96 26.17
N GLY A 37 39.96 4.20 24.86
CA GLY A 37 40.40 3.23 23.84
C GLY A 37 39.39 2.12 23.51
N SER A 38 38.25 2.04 24.19
CA SER A 38 37.16 1.09 23.92
C SER A 38 36.74 1.06 22.45
N TYR A 39 36.54 2.23 21.83
CA TYR A 39 36.21 2.33 20.41
C TYR A 39 37.27 1.70 19.49
N LYS A 40 38.56 1.86 19.82
CA LYS A 40 39.66 1.30 19.03
C LYS A 40 39.75 -0.23 19.20
N LYS A 41 39.46 -0.72 20.41
CA LYS A 41 39.35 -2.16 20.71
C LYS A 41 38.24 -2.82 19.90
N VAL A 42 37.02 -2.29 19.98
CA VAL A 42 35.85 -2.80 19.23
C VAL A 42 36.06 -2.67 17.72
N ALA A 43 36.66 -1.57 17.27
CA ALA A 43 37.03 -1.39 15.86
C ALA A 43 37.95 -2.51 15.33
N GLY A 44 38.92 -2.94 16.14
CA GLY A 44 39.79 -4.08 15.83
C GLY A 44 39.02 -5.39 15.69
N MET A 45 38.06 -5.66 16.58
CA MET A 45 37.22 -6.87 16.54
C MET A 45 36.37 -6.97 15.27
N PHE A 46 35.74 -5.85 14.87
CA PHE A 46 34.83 -5.80 13.72
C PHE A 46 35.51 -5.35 12.41
N LYS A 47 36.84 -5.21 12.40
CA LYS A 47 37.64 -4.76 11.23
C LYS A 47 37.09 -3.50 10.57
N CYS A 48 36.69 -2.53 11.38
CA CYS A 48 36.15 -1.26 10.90
C CYS A 48 36.95 -0.07 11.47
N HIS A 49 36.76 1.12 10.90
CA HIS A 49 37.41 2.32 11.42
C HIS A 49 36.77 2.77 12.73
N TRP A 50 37.54 3.19 13.73
CA TRP A 50 37.04 3.58 15.06
C TRP A 50 35.97 4.69 15.03
N LYS A 51 36.07 5.65 14.10
CA LYS A 51 35.01 6.67 13.87
C LYS A 51 33.66 6.06 13.49
N THR A 52 33.64 4.88 12.88
CA THR A 52 32.40 4.17 12.55
C THR A 52 31.76 3.62 13.82
N VAL A 53 32.55 3.03 14.71
CA VAL A 53 32.11 2.54 16.02
C VAL A 53 31.56 3.69 16.88
N SER A 54 32.28 4.82 16.95
CA SER A 54 31.79 6.02 17.66
C SER A 54 30.46 6.53 17.09
N ARG A 55 30.29 6.57 15.77
CA ARG A 55 29.00 6.94 15.14
C ARG A 55 27.87 5.99 15.51
N VAL A 56 28.13 4.68 15.55
CA VAL A 56 27.14 3.67 15.96
C VAL A 56 26.72 3.90 17.41
N TRP A 57 27.67 4.16 18.31
CA TRP A 57 27.39 4.47 19.72
C TRP A 57 26.50 5.70 19.89
N HIS A 58 26.87 6.83 19.27
CA HIS A 58 26.08 8.06 19.36
C HIS A 58 24.68 7.88 18.78
N ARG A 59 24.55 7.20 17.62
CA ARG A 59 23.24 6.91 17.04
C ARG A 59 22.35 6.11 17.98
N GLY A 60 22.87 5.04 18.60
CA GLY A 60 22.11 4.26 19.57
C GLY A 60 21.68 5.08 20.80
N HIS A 61 22.57 5.92 21.33
CA HIS A 61 22.24 6.84 22.42
C HIS A 61 21.20 7.90 22.05
N ASP A 62 21.26 8.44 20.83
CA ASP A 62 20.29 9.43 20.35
C ASP A 62 18.92 8.79 20.13
N SER A 63 18.86 7.55 19.65
CA SER A 63 17.60 6.78 19.59
C SER A 63 16.99 6.57 20.99
N LEU A 64 17.82 6.24 21.99
CA LEU A 64 17.36 6.11 23.39
C LEU A 64 16.81 7.43 23.94
N ARG A 65 17.46 8.57 23.66
CA ARG A 65 16.99 9.91 24.06
C ARG A 65 15.66 10.28 23.41
N GLN A 66 15.43 9.83 22.17
CA GLN A 66 14.19 10.04 21.45
C GLN A 66 13.08 9.05 21.86
N GLY A 67 13.32 8.19 22.85
CA GLY A 67 12.35 7.21 23.35
C GLY A 67 12.20 5.96 22.49
N SER A 68 13.10 5.74 21.51
CA SER A 68 13.13 4.51 20.72
C SER A 68 14.07 3.49 21.36
N ALA A 69 13.51 2.39 21.87
CA ALA A 69 14.28 1.29 22.48
C ALA A 69 15.19 0.54 21.49
N VAL A 70 14.98 0.73 20.19
CA VAL A 70 15.75 0.09 19.12
C VAL A 70 16.30 1.18 18.20
N ALA A 71 17.60 1.12 17.91
CA ALA A 71 18.30 2.04 17.02
C ALA A 71 17.57 2.16 15.66
N ASP A 72 16.89 3.29 15.47
CA ASP A 72 16.24 3.80 14.25
C ASP A 72 15.65 2.75 13.28
N LYS A 73 14.98 1.74 13.83
CA LYS A 73 14.19 0.82 13.02
C LYS A 73 12.79 0.74 13.60
N HIS A 74 11.89 1.49 12.99
CA HIS A 74 10.46 1.24 13.16
C HIS A 74 10.20 -0.18 12.68
N SER A 75 9.56 -1.00 13.51
CA SER A 75 9.18 -2.34 13.07
C SER A 75 8.14 -2.21 11.96
N ALA A 76 8.19 -3.14 11.00
CA ALA A 76 7.20 -3.20 9.92
C ALA A 76 5.76 -3.23 10.49
N ALA A 77 5.56 -3.99 11.57
CA ALA A 77 4.28 -4.10 12.27
C ALA A 77 3.82 -2.78 12.90
N ASP A 78 4.73 -1.98 13.47
CA ASP A 78 4.37 -0.69 14.07
C ASP A 78 3.95 0.33 13.01
N ILE A 79 4.64 0.35 11.87
CA ILE A 79 4.29 1.19 10.73
C ILE A 79 2.89 0.81 10.22
N GLU A 80 2.62 -0.48 10.03
CA GLU A 80 1.31 -0.96 9.60
C GLU A 80 0.20 -0.60 10.58
N ARG A 81 0.46 -0.75 11.88
CA ARG A 81 -0.50 -0.38 12.94
C ARG A 81 -0.83 1.10 12.88
N ALA A 82 0.17 1.96 12.76
CA ALA A 82 -0.02 3.41 12.69
C ALA A 82 -0.79 3.80 11.42
N VAL A 83 -0.41 3.26 10.26
CA VAL A 83 -1.14 3.54 9.00
C VAL A 83 -2.58 3.03 9.06
N ARG A 84 -2.83 1.90 9.73
CA ARG A 84 -4.19 1.38 9.96
C ARG A 84 -5.01 2.24 10.93
N ALA A 85 -4.38 2.98 11.83
CA ALA A 85 -5.07 3.93 12.70
C ALA A 85 -5.49 5.22 11.98
N VAL A 86 -4.77 5.63 10.91
CA VAL A 86 -5.10 6.83 10.12
C VAL A 86 -6.47 6.68 9.44
N PRO A 87 -7.38 7.67 9.45
CA PRO A 87 -8.65 7.59 8.73
C PRO A 87 -8.48 7.32 7.22
N LEU A 88 -9.38 6.55 6.61
CA LEU A 88 -9.28 6.16 5.19
C LEU A 88 -9.10 7.34 4.23
N LEU A 89 -9.81 8.45 4.46
CA LEU A 89 -9.70 9.66 3.64
C LEU A 89 -8.29 10.27 3.67
N ALA A 90 -7.60 10.20 4.82
CA ALA A 90 -6.25 10.71 4.97
C ALA A 90 -5.18 9.79 4.35
N ARG A 91 -5.51 8.54 4.00
CA ARG A 91 -4.60 7.58 3.34
C ARG A 91 -4.50 7.79 1.81
N GLN A 92 -5.26 8.73 1.24
CA GLN A 92 -5.29 8.97 -0.21
C GLN A 92 -3.97 9.44 -0.77
N THR A 93 -3.28 10.35 -0.07
CA THR A 93 -1.98 10.88 -0.52
C THR A 93 -0.90 10.50 0.47
N MET A 94 0.30 10.22 -0.05
CA MET A 94 1.48 9.96 0.80
C MET A 94 1.75 11.12 1.76
N ARG A 95 1.43 12.36 1.36
CA ARG A 95 1.62 13.56 2.21
C ARG A 95 0.69 13.56 3.42
N THR A 96 -0.60 13.37 3.20
CA THR A 96 -1.60 13.36 4.28
C THR A 96 -1.40 12.15 5.18
N MET A 97 -1.09 10.99 4.60
CA MET A 97 -0.83 9.77 5.35
C MET A 97 0.38 9.92 6.26
N ALA A 98 1.49 10.46 5.76
CA ALA A 98 2.70 10.73 6.54
C ALA A 98 2.46 11.70 7.70
N ALA A 99 1.74 12.80 7.44
CA ALA A 99 1.42 13.79 8.46
C ALA A 99 0.57 13.21 9.60
N GLN A 100 -0.33 12.28 9.30
CA GLN A 100 -1.24 11.67 10.28
C GLN A 100 -0.64 10.44 10.97
N SER A 101 0.22 9.67 10.29
CA SER A 101 0.84 8.46 10.86
C SER A 101 2.04 8.77 11.76
N GLY A 102 2.59 9.99 11.69
CA GLY A 102 3.81 10.38 12.40
C GLY A 102 5.10 9.88 11.75
N TYR A 103 5.02 9.24 10.58
CA TYR A 103 6.18 8.74 9.83
C TYR A 103 6.48 9.60 8.61
N SER A 104 7.76 9.71 8.27
CA SER A 104 8.18 10.43 7.07
C SER A 104 7.66 9.74 5.80
N LYS A 105 7.42 10.53 4.73
CA LYS A 105 7.00 9.99 3.43
C LYS A 105 7.97 8.92 2.90
N THR A 106 9.27 9.17 3.02
CA THR A 106 10.31 8.26 2.53
C THR A 106 10.27 6.94 3.29
N THR A 107 10.13 6.97 4.62
CA THR A 107 9.94 5.76 5.45
C THR A 107 8.79 4.91 4.95
N LEU A 108 7.63 5.52 4.68
CA LEU A 108 6.46 4.81 4.18
C LEU A 108 6.70 4.20 2.80
N VAL A 109 7.33 4.94 1.87
CA VAL A 109 7.66 4.42 0.53
C VAL A 109 8.63 3.23 0.61
N HIS A 110 9.68 3.33 1.43
CA HIS A 110 10.62 2.23 1.63
C HIS A 110 9.94 1.00 2.20
N HIS A 111 9.10 1.17 3.22
CA HIS A 111 8.35 0.07 3.81
C HIS A 111 7.38 -0.58 2.81
N MET A 112 6.74 0.21 1.94
CA MET A 112 5.89 -0.31 0.85
C MET A 112 6.68 -1.14 -0.18
N ASP A 113 7.93 -0.79 -0.47
CA ASP A 113 8.79 -1.50 -1.42
C ASP A 113 9.38 -2.80 -0.83
N GLU A 114 9.87 -2.73 0.41
CA GLU A 114 10.53 -3.84 1.11
C GLU A 114 9.52 -4.91 1.57
N GLU A 115 8.48 -4.52 2.33
CA GLU A 115 7.56 -5.45 3.00
C GLU A 115 6.32 -5.79 2.15
N LYS A 116 5.94 -4.90 1.23
CA LYS A 116 4.80 -5.06 0.28
C LYS A 116 3.45 -5.36 0.94
N THR A 117 3.30 -5.09 2.24
CA THR A 117 2.05 -5.28 2.99
C THR A 117 1.07 -4.13 2.76
N LEU A 118 1.58 -2.89 2.71
CA LEU A 118 0.81 -1.70 2.33
C LEU A 118 0.84 -1.50 0.83
N LYS A 119 -0.30 -1.66 0.15
CA LYS A 119 -0.44 -1.45 -1.30
C LYS A 119 -1.41 -0.32 -1.62
N PRO A 120 -1.10 0.51 -2.64
CA PRO A 120 -2.07 1.45 -3.17
C PRO A 120 -3.30 0.70 -3.67
N LYS A 121 -4.49 1.15 -3.28
CA LYS A 121 -5.76 0.64 -3.80
C LYS A 121 -6.47 1.75 -4.54
N ALA A 122 -6.61 1.59 -5.85
CA ALA A 122 -7.54 2.39 -6.63
C ALA A 122 -8.95 1.82 -6.45
N SER A 123 -9.88 2.63 -5.98
CA SER A 123 -11.31 2.33 -6.05
C SER A 123 -11.90 3.11 -7.21
N HIS A 124 -12.28 2.44 -8.29
CA HIS A 124 -13.14 3.06 -9.29
C HIS A 124 -14.58 2.91 -8.81
N SER A 125 -15.19 3.99 -8.33
CA SER A 125 -16.64 4.00 -8.19
C SER A 125 -17.24 3.84 -9.58
N LYS A 126 -18.21 2.93 -9.73
CA LYS A 126 -19.04 2.85 -10.95
C LYS A 126 -19.46 4.27 -11.36
N PRO A 127 -19.57 4.55 -12.67
CA PRO A 127 -19.92 5.89 -13.17
C PRO A 127 -21.13 6.44 -12.42
N TYR A 128 -21.15 7.76 -12.22
CA TYR A 128 -22.20 8.45 -11.48
C TYR A 128 -23.57 7.95 -11.92
N LEU A 129 -24.43 7.66 -10.94
CA LEU A 129 -25.76 7.15 -11.17
C LEU A 129 -26.64 8.31 -11.64
N THR A 130 -26.52 8.66 -12.93
CA THR A 130 -27.45 9.59 -13.59
C THR A 130 -28.86 9.02 -13.50
N ASP A 131 -29.88 9.87 -13.57
CA ASP A 131 -31.26 9.39 -13.47
C ASP A 131 -31.62 8.44 -14.62
N ALA A 132 -30.97 8.58 -15.78
CA ALA A 132 -31.04 7.62 -16.87
C ALA A 132 -30.44 6.25 -16.48
N ASN A 133 -29.27 6.23 -15.83
CA ASN A 133 -28.62 5.00 -15.35
C ASN A 133 -29.43 4.32 -14.23
N LYS A 134 -30.13 5.09 -13.38
CA LYS A 134 -31.05 4.55 -12.38
C LYS A 134 -32.22 3.83 -13.04
N ARG A 135 -32.88 4.47 -14.01
CA ARG A 135 -34.01 3.87 -14.74
C ARG A 135 -33.60 2.60 -15.47
N CYS A 136 -32.51 2.64 -16.23
CA CYS A 136 -32.02 1.47 -16.97
C CYS A 136 -31.68 0.29 -16.05
N ARG A 137 -31.12 0.54 -14.85
CA ARG A 137 -30.89 -0.52 -13.85
C ARG A 137 -32.19 -1.09 -13.28
N MET A 138 -33.19 -0.24 -13.03
CA MET A 138 -34.51 -0.68 -12.55
C MET A 138 -35.24 -1.49 -13.63
N GLU A 139 -35.22 -1.02 -14.88
CA GLU A 139 -35.80 -1.70 -16.03
C GLU A 139 -35.16 -3.07 -16.24
N HIS A 140 -33.83 -3.17 -16.14
CA HIS A 140 -33.11 -4.44 -16.22
C HIS A 140 -33.49 -5.39 -15.08
N ALA A 141 -33.55 -4.92 -13.83
CA ALA A 141 -33.93 -5.74 -12.69
C ALA A 141 -35.38 -6.26 -12.79
N ILE A 142 -36.30 -5.43 -13.30
CA ILE A 142 -37.70 -5.80 -13.52
C ILE A 142 -37.81 -6.80 -14.70
N GLN A 143 -37.03 -6.63 -15.77
CA GLN A 143 -37.01 -7.55 -16.91
C GLN A 143 -36.50 -8.94 -16.52
N ASP A 144 -35.45 -9.03 -15.70
CA ASP A 144 -34.88 -10.31 -15.27
C ASP A 144 -35.88 -11.13 -14.42
N GLU A 145 -36.72 -10.47 -13.60
CA GLU A 145 -37.77 -11.17 -12.84
C GLU A 145 -38.93 -11.65 -13.72
N VAL A 146 -39.35 -10.88 -14.74
CA VAL A 146 -40.46 -11.27 -15.62
C VAL A 146 -40.08 -12.44 -16.53
N VAL A 147 -38.81 -12.54 -16.96
CA VAL A 147 -38.33 -13.70 -17.73
C VAL A 147 -38.32 -14.98 -16.87
N PHE A 148 -38.01 -14.87 -15.58
CA PHE A 148 -38.00 -16.01 -14.65
C PHE A 148 -39.41 -16.54 -14.34
N VAL A 149 -40.40 -15.66 -14.16
CA VAL A 149 -41.79 -16.06 -13.83
C VAL A 149 -42.56 -16.57 -15.06
N THR A 150 -42.28 -16.05 -16.26
CA THR A 150 -42.97 -16.48 -17.49
C THR A 150 -42.54 -17.88 -17.94
N SER A 151 -41.31 -18.31 -17.66
CA SER A 151 -40.85 -19.68 -17.91
C SER A 151 -41.47 -20.72 -16.98
N ILE A 152 -41.85 -20.33 -15.75
CA ILE A 152 -42.47 -21.24 -14.77
C ILE A 152 -43.95 -21.48 -15.11
N LEU A 153 -44.69 -20.45 -15.53
CA LEU A 153 -46.13 -20.58 -15.84
C LEU A 153 -46.42 -21.23 -17.20
N ALA A 154 -45.46 -21.32 -18.11
CA ALA A 154 -45.60 -22.05 -19.37
C ALA A 154 -45.43 -23.59 -19.21
N MET A 155 -45.09 -24.08 -18.01
CA MET A 155 -44.91 -25.51 -17.72
C MET A 155 -46.17 -26.21 -17.17
N GLU A 156 -47.28 -25.50 -16.96
CA GLU A 156 -48.47 -26.07 -16.28
C GLU A 156 -49.79 -25.91 -17.03
N ARG A 157 -49.76 -25.75 -18.35
CA ARG A 157 -50.93 -26.05 -19.20
C ARG A 157 -50.50 -26.78 -20.46
N ASP A 158 -51.04 -27.98 -20.59
CA ASP A 158 -51.01 -28.84 -21.77
C ASP A 158 -49.67 -29.54 -21.98
N GLY A 159 -49.57 -30.78 -21.48
CA GLY A 159 -48.40 -31.67 -21.55
C GLY A 159 -47.98 -32.05 -22.97
N GLN A 160 -47.50 -31.09 -23.74
CA GLN A 160 -46.94 -31.29 -25.07
C GLN A 160 -45.80 -30.29 -25.30
N LEU A 161 -44.58 -30.83 -25.41
CA LEU A 161 -43.37 -30.07 -25.68
C LEU A 161 -43.44 -29.49 -27.10
N VAL A 162 -43.80 -28.21 -27.22
CA VAL A 162 -43.62 -27.44 -28.45
C VAL A 162 -42.38 -26.58 -28.29
N ILE A 163 -41.28 -26.97 -28.95
CA ILE A 163 -40.13 -26.09 -29.15
C ILE A 163 -40.61 -24.97 -30.08
N LEU A 164 -41.10 -23.87 -29.51
CA LEU A 164 -41.28 -22.65 -30.28
C LEU A 164 -39.89 -22.06 -30.52
N ASP A 165 -39.40 -22.20 -31.75
CA ASP A 165 -38.30 -21.42 -32.30
C ASP A 165 -38.63 -19.92 -32.15
N LYS A 166 -38.23 -19.34 -31.02
CA LYS A 166 -38.35 -17.90 -30.76
C LYS A 166 -37.15 -17.16 -31.36
N ALA A 167 -36.79 -17.50 -32.59
CA ALA A 167 -35.69 -16.87 -33.33
C ALA A 167 -36.11 -15.57 -34.06
N ALA A 168 -37.37 -15.15 -34.00
CA ALA A 168 -37.89 -14.08 -34.86
C ALA A 168 -38.36 -12.79 -34.17
N ALA A 169 -38.22 -12.63 -32.85
CA ALA A 169 -38.73 -11.42 -32.18
C ALA A 169 -37.92 -10.98 -30.94
N MET A 170 -36.59 -11.04 -31.02
CA MET A 170 -35.74 -10.35 -30.06
C MET A 170 -35.12 -9.14 -30.78
N PRO A 171 -35.47 -7.89 -30.43
CA PRO A 171 -34.63 -6.77 -30.83
C PRO A 171 -33.22 -7.04 -30.29
N PRO A 172 -32.16 -6.76 -31.06
CA PRO A 172 -30.80 -7.11 -30.67
C PRO A 172 -30.54 -6.60 -29.25
N PRO A 173 -29.86 -7.36 -28.39
CA PRO A 173 -29.49 -6.88 -27.07
C PRO A 173 -28.77 -5.57 -27.28
N HIS A 174 -29.41 -4.47 -26.86
CA HIS A 174 -28.83 -3.14 -26.88
C HIS A 174 -27.59 -3.27 -26.01
N ARG A 175 -26.46 -3.36 -26.70
CA ARG A 175 -25.14 -3.44 -26.11
C ARG A 175 -25.08 -2.20 -25.20
N LEU A 176 -24.71 -2.40 -23.94
CA LEU A 176 -24.56 -1.37 -22.88
C LEU A 176 -23.70 -0.14 -23.26
N THR A 177 -23.27 -0.02 -24.52
CA THR A 177 -22.55 1.09 -25.12
C THR A 177 -23.45 2.27 -25.46
N ASP A 178 -24.76 2.09 -25.68
CA ASP A 178 -25.63 3.19 -26.13
C ASP A 178 -26.07 4.13 -24.99
N CYS A 179 -25.89 3.71 -23.74
CA CYS A 179 -26.11 4.55 -22.55
C CYS A 179 -24.90 5.43 -22.21
N TYR A 180 -23.78 5.27 -22.91
CA TYR A 180 -22.59 6.09 -22.77
C TYR A 180 -22.52 7.05 -23.96
N ALA A 181 -23.21 8.20 -23.84
CA ALA A 181 -23.03 9.28 -24.82
C ALA A 181 -21.52 9.58 -24.95
N PRO A 182 -20.94 9.60 -26.16
CA PRO A 182 -19.55 10.01 -26.32
C PRO A 182 -19.43 11.45 -25.84
N LYS A 183 -18.54 11.69 -24.87
CA LYS A 183 -18.17 13.04 -24.45
C LYS A 183 -17.71 13.79 -25.70
N ALA A 184 -18.49 14.74 -26.19
CA ALA A 184 -18.04 15.69 -27.19
C ALA A 184 -16.86 16.46 -26.59
N TRP A 185 -15.67 16.23 -27.12
CA TRP A 185 -14.51 17.05 -26.79
C TRP A 185 -14.73 18.43 -27.43
N HIS A 186 -15.13 19.42 -26.64
CA HIS A 186 -15.05 20.80 -27.05
C HIS A 186 -13.57 21.20 -27.11
N SER A 187 -13.01 21.09 -28.31
CA SER A 187 -11.78 21.76 -28.71
C SER A 187 -12.02 23.26 -28.68
N SER A 188 -11.79 23.91 -27.53
CA SER A 188 -11.58 25.36 -27.50
C SER A 188 -10.18 25.64 -28.01
N SER A 189 -10.07 25.99 -29.28
CA SER A 189 -8.91 26.70 -29.82
C SER A 189 -9.39 28.09 -30.23
N SER A 190 -9.25 29.03 -29.31
CA SER A 190 -9.19 30.46 -29.60
C SER A 190 -8.21 31.04 -28.59
N ILE A 191 -6.96 31.12 -29.02
CA ILE A 191 -5.98 32.06 -28.52
C ILE A 191 -5.42 32.70 -29.79
N GLU A 192 -5.51 34.03 -29.79
CA GLU A 192 -4.96 34.96 -30.79
C GLU A 192 -3.47 34.74 -31.07
#